data_AF-A0A5E4JJX0-F1
#
_entry.id   AF-A0A5E4JJX0-F1
#
_cell.length_a   1.000
_cell.length_b   1.000
_cell.length_c   1.000
_cell.angle_alpha   90.00
_cell.angle_beta   90.00
_cell.angle_gamma   90.00
#
_symmetry.space_group_name_H-M   'P 1'
#
loop_
_entity.id
_entity.type
_entity.pdbx_description
1 polymer ?
#
loop_
_entity_poly.entity_id
_entity_poly.type
_entity_poly.pdbx_seq_one_letter_code
_entity_poly.pdbx_strand_id
1 'polypeptide(L)' 'MYIKELREMSVEALQGKLQQLSIDLAVERRKIASTGVASKKLKSKDMRRARARILTILKEKGVTA' A
#
# COMPACT_ATOMS: atom_id res chain seq x y z
N MET A 1 6.59 5.65 4.45
CA MET A 1 6.39 4.49 5.35
C MET A 1 7.68 3.71 5.45
N TYR A 2 8.26 3.65 6.65
CA TYR A 2 9.54 3.01 6.87
C TYR A 2 9.36 1.50 7.05
N ILE A 3 10.34 0.71 6.57
CA ILE A 3 10.30 -0.76 6.67
C ILE A 3 10.36 -1.23 8.12
N LYS A 4 11.07 -0.50 8.99
CA LYS A 4 11.22 -0.83 10.42
C LYS A 4 9.86 -0.86 11.12
N GLU A 5 9.10 0.23 10.98
CA GLU A 5 7.74 0.36 11.52
C GLU A 5 6.81 -0.77 11.05
N LEU A 6 6.92 -1.17 9.78
CA LEU A 6 6.11 -2.25 9.23
C LEU A 6 6.45 -3.63 9.82
N ARG A 7 7.69 -3.86 10.21
CA ARG A 7 8.10 -5.16 10.79
C ARG A 7 7.60 -5.35 12.21
N GLU A 8 7.47 -4.26 12.95
CA GLU A 8 6.95 -4.20 14.33
C GLU A 8 5.44 -4.41 14.39
N MET A 9 4.72 -4.18 13.29
CA MET A 9 3.27 -4.40 13.21
C MET A 9 2.90 -5.90 13.29
N SER A 10 1.74 -6.17 13.90
CA SER A 10 1.10 -7.49 13.85
C SER A 10 0.68 -7.85 12.43
N VAL A 11 0.53 -9.14 12.15
CA VAL A 11 0.03 -9.64 10.85
C VAL A 11 -1.33 -9.03 10.52
N GLU A 12 -2.26 -9.01 11.47
CA GLU A 12 -3.59 -8.43 11.32
C GLU A 12 -3.53 -6.94 10.96
N ALA A 13 -2.67 -6.18 11.65
CA ALA A 13 -2.48 -4.76 11.37
C ALA A 13 -1.88 -4.54 9.97
N LEU A 14 -0.97 -5.41 9.53
CA LEU A 14 -0.41 -5.39 8.18
C LEU A 14 -1.46 -5.70 7.11
N GLN A 15 -2.33 -6.69 7.35
CA GLN A 15 -3.44 -7.02 6.46
C GLN A 15 -4.47 -5.90 6.37
N GLY A 16 -4.88 -5.31 7.50
CA GLY A 16 -5.78 -4.16 7.53
C GLY A 16 -5.19 -2.97 6.76
N LYS A 17 -3.89 -2.71 6.92
CA LYS A 17 -3.20 -1.65 6.20
C LYS A 17 -3.06 -1.95 4.69
N LEU A 18 -2.88 -3.21 4.33
CA LEU A 18 -2.87 -3.66 2.93
C LEU A 18 -4.22 -3.42 2.26
N GLN A 19 -5.32 -3.72 2.96
CA GLN A 19 -6.68 -3.49 2.49
C GLN A 19 -6.94 -2.00 2.30
N GLN A 20 -6.61 -1.18 3.30
CA GLN A 20 -6.74 0.28 3.23
C GLN A 20 -5.97 0.86 2.03
N LEU A 21 -4.70 0.48 1.87
CA LEU A 21 -3.88 0.95 0.73
C LEU A 21 -4.45 0.51 -0.62
N SER A 22 -5.11 -0.64 -0.69
CA SER A 22 -5.73 -1.12 -1.93
C SER A 22 -6.97 -0.28 -2.29
N ILE A 23 -7.79 0.09 -1.30
CA ILE A 23 -8.92 1.01 -1.48
C ILE A 23 -8.42 2.39 -1.90
N ASP A 24 -7.43 2.94 -1.19
CA ASP A 24 -6.87 4.26 -1.48
C ASP A 24 -6.26 4.33 -2.88
N LEU A 25 -5.59 3.26 -3.32
CA LEU A 25 -5.08 3.13 -4.68
C LEU A 25 -6.20 3.15 -5.73
N ALA A 26 -7.32 2.47 -5.48
CA ALA A 26 -8.46 2.46 -6.39
C ALA A 26 -9.09 3.85 -6.50
N VAL A 27 -9.27 4.53 -5.37
CA VAL A 27 -9.78 5.91 -5.31
C VAL A 27 -8.84 6.87 -6.05
N GLU A 28 -7.53 6.79 -5.81
CA GLU A 28 -6.56 7.67 -6.46
C GLU A 28 -6.47 7.41 -7.96
N ARG A 29 -6.54 6.15 -8.40
CA ARG A 29 -6.62 5.79 -9.83
C ARG A 29 -7.85 6.42 -10.49
N ARG A 30 -9.02 6.34 -9.85
CA ARG A 30 -10.24 6.99 -10.35
C ARG A 30 -10.07 8.51 -10.45
N LYS A 31 -9.46 9.14 -9.45
CA LYS A 31 -9.15 10.58 -9.46
C LYS A 31 -8.17 10.96 -10.56
N ILE A 32 -7.16 10.15 -10.84
CA ILE A 32 -6.22 10.38 -11.95
C ILE A 32 -6.96 10.29 -13.29
N ALA A 33 -7.81 9.26 -13.47
CA ALA A 33 -8.58 9.09 -14.69
C ALA A 33 -9.53 10.27 -14.96
N SER A 34 -10.12 10.86 -13.91
CA SER A 34 -11.03 12.01 -14.07
C SER A 34 -10.34 13.36 -14.22
N THR A 35 -9.15 13.57 -13.64
CA THR A 35 -8.52 14.91 -13.57
C THR A 35 -7.17 15.04 -14.26
N GLY A 36 -6.50 13.94 -14.63
CA GLY A 36 -5.20 13.96 -15.33
C GLY A 36 -4.00 14.48 -14.53
N VAL A 37 -4.19 14.94 -13.29
CA VAL A 37 -3.17 15.65 -12.49
C VAL A 37 -1.94 14.79 -12.19
N ALA A 38 -0.75 15.30 -12.54
CA ALA A 38 0.53 14.59 -12.39
C ALA A 38 0.93 14.30 -10.92
N SER A 39 0.62 15.18 -9.97
CA SER A 39 0.91 14.97 -8.55
C SER A 39 0.20 13.74 -7.97
N LYS A 40 -1.00 13.44 -8.47
CA LYS A 40 -1.77 12.22 -8.12
C LYS A 40 -1.08 10.94 -8.63
N LYS A 41 -0.37 11.01 -9.76
CA LYS A 41 0.42 9.88 -10.29
C LYS A 41 1.59 9.51 -9.37
N LEU A 42 2.28 10.52 -8.81
CA LEU A 42 3.37 10.30 -7.84
C LEU A 42 2.85 9.63 -6.57
N LYS A 43 1.75 10.14 -6.01
CA LYS A 43 1.08 9.55 -4.85
C LYS A 43 0.69 8.08 -5.10
N SER A 44 0.15 7.78 -6.28
CA SER A 44 -0.18 6.39 -6.69
C SER A 44 1.07 5.49 -6.74
N LYS A 45 2.21 6.00 -7.22
CA LYS A 45 3.48 5.25 -7.25
C LYS A 45 3.97 4.92 -5.84
N ASP A 46 3.88 5.87 -4.91
CA ASP A 46 4.30 5.66 -3.52
C ASP A 46 3.40 4.67 -2.78
N MET A 47 2.08 4.74 -2.99
CA MET A 47 1.14 3.77 -2.44
C MET A 47 1.38 2.35 -2.97
N ARG A 48 1.72 2.19 -4.26
CA ARG A 48 2.11 0.87 -4.82
C ARG A 48 3.38 0.33 -4.16
N ARG A 49 4.38 1.18 -3.92
CA ARG A 49 5.62 0.79 -3.22
C ARG A 49 5.34 0.39 -1.78
N ALA A 50 4.48 1.13 -1.07
CA ALA A 50 4.07 0.78 0.28
C ALA A 50 3.36 -0.57 0.33
N ARG A 51 2.42 -0.82 -0.60
CA ARG A 51 1.73 -2.11 -0.75
C ARG A 51 2.71 -3.26 -0.96
N ALA A 52 3.69 -3.08 -1.85
CA ALA A 52 4.71 -4.10 -2.11
C ALA A 52 5.54 -4.43 -0.85
N ARG A 53 5.94 -3.42 -0.07
CA ARG A 53 6.68 -3.62 1.19
C ARG A 53 5.88 -4.44 2.20
N ILE A 54 4.58 -4.15 2.34
CA ILE A 54 3.69 -4.91 3.24
C ILE A 54 3.59 -6.36 2.79
N LEU A 55 3.39 -6.61 1.49
CA LEU A 55 3.33 -7.97 0.94
C LEU A 55 4.63 -8.74 1.16
N THR A 56 5.79 -8.09 1.00
CA THR A 56 7.08 -8.70 1.31
C THR A 56 7.17 -9.10 2.77
N ILE A 57 6.77 -8.22 3.70
CA ILE A 57 6.84 -8.50 5.14
C ILE A 57 5.84 -9.59 5.54
N LEU A 58 4.63 -9.61 4.97
CA LEU A 58 3.66 -10.68 5.18
C LEU A 58 4.23 -12.03 4.73
N LYS A 59 4.89 -12.07 3.56
CA LYS A 59 5.58 -13.26 3.06
C LYS A 59 6.74 -13.69 3.98
N GLU A 60 7.55 -12.74 4.47
CA GLU A 60 8.61 -13.00 5.45
C GLU A 60 8.05 -13.58 6.76
N LYS A 61 6.84 -13.18 7.17
CA LYS A 61 6.13 -13.70 8.35
C LYS A 61 5.37 -15.01 8.10
N GLY A 62 5.54 -15.64 6.94
CA GLY A 62 4.89 -16.92 6.58
C GLY A 62 3.42 -16.80 6.16
N VAL A 63 2.91 -15.57 6.00
CA VAL A 63 1.55 -15.32 5.55
C VAL A 63 1.55 -15.28 4.03
N THR A 64 1.09 -16.36 3.42
CA THR A 64 0.82 -16.42 1.99
C THR A 64 -0.60 -15.89 1.75
N ALA A 65 -0.68 -14.82 0.96
CA ALA A 65 -1.96 -14.28 0.48
C ALA A 65 -2.56 -15.18 -0.61
#